data_AF-A0A1F6R4W6-F1
#
_entry.id   AF-A0A1F6R4W6-F1
#
_cell.length_a   1.000
_cell.length_b   1.000
_cell.length_c   1.000
_cell.angle_alpha   90.00
_cell.angle_beta   90.00
_cell.angle_gamma   90.00
#
_symmetry.space_group_name_H-M   'P 1'
#
loop_
_entity.id
_entity.type
_entity.pdbx_description
1 polymer ?
#
loop_
_entity_poly.entity_id
_entity_poly.type
_entity_poly.pdbx_seq_one_letter_code
_entity_poly.pdbx_strand_id
1 'polypeptide(L)'
;MSLTLADITPMGLCLATQDLLDAKRFQSNFCDNLLLRDRDPKIVPLLTGIKRDLNSSVNQGKFLDGHKAAIVSNIDKIIGLVTSRYSQADPKAAEKVIEDAKDMLERVVFSDNFEQLARLEPVFKKEVTLPVYELFMTFMKRANA
;
A
#
# COMPACT_ATOMS: atom_id res chain seq x y z
N MET A 1 16.41 1.34 -23.53
CA MET A 1 15.74 0.11 -23.04
C MET A 1 14.23 0.31 -23.05
N SER A 2 13.43 -0.67 -23.46
CA SER A 2 11.95 -0.58 -23.38
C SER A 2 11.47 -0.81 -21.95
N LEU A 3 10.62 0.09 -21.45
CA LEU A 3 10.08 0.04 -20.09
C LEU A 3 9.17 -1.19 -19.93
N THR A 4 9.47 -2.06 -18.96
CA THR A 4 8.68 -3.27 -18.72
C THR A 4 7.71 -3.09 -17.55
N LEU A 5 6.65 -3.91 -17.51
CA LEU A 5 5.74 -3.96 -16.35
C LEU A 5 6.50 -4.22 -15.04
N ALA A 6 7.56 -5.02 -15.11
CA ALA A 6 8.42 -5.31 -13.97
C ALA A 6 9.09 -4.05 -13.40
N ASP A 7 9.44 -3.08 -14.25
CA ASP A 7 10.15 -1.86 -13.84
C ASP A 7 9.23 -0.87 -13.11
N ILE A 8 7.93 -0.88 -13.43
CA ILE A 8 6.93 -0.02 -12.76
C ILE A 8 6.30 -0.67 -11.52
N THR A 9 6.47 -1.98 -11.32
CA THR A 9 5.89 -2.70 -10.18
C THR A 9 6.19 -2.07 -8.82
N PRO A 10 7.41 -1.61 -8.50
CA PRO A 10 7.69 -0.98 -7.21
C PRO A 10 6.84 0.26 -6.97
N MET A 11 6.68 1.09 -8.01
CA MET A 11 5.83 2.28 -7.97
C MET A 11 4.34 1.92 -7.82
N GLY A 12 3.87 0.91 -8.56
CA GLY A 12 2.50 0.42 -8.45
C GLY A 12 2.18 -0.08 -7.04
N LEU A 13 3.10 -0.79 -6.40
CA LEU A 13 2.96 -1.25 -5.02
C LEU A 13 2.97 -0.09 -4.02
N CYS A 14 3.80 0.94 -4.21
CA CYS A 14 3.77 2.13 -3.36
C CYS A 14 2.40 2.83 -3.42
N LEU A 15 1.86 3.03 -4.62
CA LEU A 15 0.55 3.67 -4.80
C LEU A 15 -0.58 2.82 -4.18
N ALA A 16 -0.59 1.52 -4.42
CA ALA A 16 -1.56 0.61 -3.82
C ALA A 16 -1.48 0.61 -2.28
N THR A 17 -0.26 0.70 -1.73
CA THR A 17 -0.05 0.79 -0.28
C THR A 17 -0.55 2.11 0.29
N GLN A 18 -0.34 3.24 -0.40
CA GLN A 18 -0.90 4.53 0.02
C GLN A 18 -2.43 4.50 0.07
N ASP A 19 -3.08 3.91 -0.95
CA ASP A 19 -4.54 3.77 -0.95
C ASP A 19 -5.06 2.89 0.19
N LEU A 20 -4.30 1.86 0.59
CA LEU A 20 -4.62 1.03 1.76
C LEU A 20 -4.40 1.76 3.08
N LEU A 21 -3.38 2.63 3.15
CA LEU A 21 -3.10 3.43 4.32
C LEU A 21 -4.12 4.56 4.51
N ASP A 22 -4.70 5.12 3.46
CA ASP A 22 -5.82 6.07 3.56
C ASP A 22 -7.10 5.36 4.05
N ALA A 23 -7.13 5.05 5.35
CA ALA A 23 -8.20 4.29 5.95
C ALA A 23 -9.53 5.08 5.99
N LYS A 24 -9.50 6.41 5.90
CA LYS A 24 -10.71 7.23 5.74
C LYS A 24 -11.37 6.97 4.39
N ARG A 25 -10.57 6.96 3.33
CA ARG A 25 -11.03 6.60 1.99
C ARG A 25 -11.41 5.13 1.92
N PHE A 26 -10.69 4.24 2.59
CA PHE A 26 -11.04 2.82 2.65
C PHE A 26 -12.35 2.56 3.39
N GLN A 27 -12.55 3.10 4.60
CA GLN A 27 -13.80 2.97 5.37
C GLN A 27 -14.99 3.66 4.68
N SER A 28 -14.78 4.87 4.15
CA SER A 28 -15.82 5.61 3.41
C SER A 28 -16.10 5.04 2.01
N ASN A 29 -15.18 4.24 1.44
CA ASN A 29 -15.39 3.48 0.21
C ASN A 29 -15.78 2.03 0.47
N PHE A 30 -15.77 1.58 1.73
CA PHE A 30 -16.12 0.21 2.07
C PHE A 30 -17.61 0.02 1.81
N CYS A 31 -17.91 -0.52 0.64
CA CYS A 31 -19.25 -0.76 0.10
C CYS A 31 -20.13 0.48 -0.19
N ASP A 32 -19.71 1.72 0.09
CA ASP A 32 -20.53 2.91 -0.26
C ASP A 32 -20.33 3.39 -1.71
N ASN A 33 -19.10 3.35 -2.23
CA ASN A 33 -18.81 3.62 -3.64
C ASN A 33 -18.65 2.34 -4.48
N LEU A 34 -18.64 1.18 -3.81
CA LEU A 34 -18.68 -0.17 -4.39
C LEU A 34 -20.11 -0.66 -4.62
N LEU A 35 -21.12 0.17 -4.30
CA LEU A 35 -22.42 0.11 -4.95
C LEU A 35 -22.19 0.44 -6.43
N LEU A 36 -21.64 -0.54 -7.15
CA LEU A 36 -21.87 -0.83 -8.55
C LEU A 36 -22.43 0.40 -9.27
N ARG A 37 -21.55 1.17 -9.92
CA ARG A 37 -21.98 2.29 -10.77
C ARG A 37 -23.13 1.87 -11.70
N ASP A 38 -23.16 0.58 -12.03
CA ASP A 38 -24.29 -0.12 -12.63
C ASP A 38 -24.92 -1.12 -11.62
N ARG A 39 -25.94 -0.68 -10.87
CA ARG A 39 -26.52 -1.39 -9.72
C ARG A 39 -27.07 -2.77 -10.11
N ASP A 40 -26.27 -3.83 -10.02
CA ASP A 40 -26.74 -5.21 -10.16
C ASP A 40 -27.61 -5.61 -8.94
N PRO A 41 -28.93 -5.78 -9.10
CA PRO A 41 -29.83 -6.08 -7.99
C PRO A 41 -29.58 -7.45 -7.35
N LYS A 42 -28.82 -8.36 -7.98
CA LYS A 42 -28.44 -9.66 -7.41
C LYS A 42 -27.24 -9.54 -6.46
N ILE A 43 -26.32 -8.63 -6.76
CA ILE A 43 -25.06 -8.48 -6.02
C ILE A 43 -25.23 -7.52 -4.84
N VAL A 44 -26.07 -6.48 -5.00
CA VAL A 44 -26.29 -5.44 -3.97
C VAL A 44 -26.67 -6.02 -2.59
N PRO A 45 -27.61 -6.98 -2.46
CA PRO A 45 -27.95 -7.56 -1.15
C PRO A 45 -26.79 -8.33 -0.51
N LEU A 46 -25.99 -9.04 -1.32
CA LEU A 46 -24.82 -9.80 -0.84
C LEU A 46 -23.74 -8.87 -0.30
N LEU A 47 -23.40 -7.81 -1.04
CA LEU A 47 -22.42 -6.82 -0.61
C LEU A 47 -22.88 -6.05 0.64
N THR A 48 -24.19 -5.78 0.75
CA THR A 48 -24.76 -5.13 1.94
C THR A 48 -24.64 -6.02 3.18
N GLY A 49 -24.86 -7.33 3.05
CA GLY A 49 -24.64 -8.30 4.13
C GLY A 49 -23.18 -8.33 4.58
N ILE A 50 -22.25 -8.45 3.63
CA ILE A 50 -20.80 -8.43 3.89
C ILE A 50 -20.39 -7.12 4.59
N LYS A 51 -20.91 -5.97 4.13
CA LYS A 51 -20.67 -4.66 4.76
C LYS A 51 -21.10 -4.67 6.23
N ARG A 52 -22.29 -5.19 6.52
CA ARG A 52 -22.82 -5.24 7.89
C ARG A 52 -21.98 -6.13 8.80
N ASP A 53 -21.56 -7.28 8.30
CA ASP A 53 -20.78 -8.25 9.09
C ASP A 53 -19.37 -7.73 9.41
N LEU A 54 -18.75 -7.01 8.47
CA LEU A 54 -17.43 -6.40 8.65
C LEU A 54 -17.46 -5.14 9.52
N ASN A 55 -18.57 -4.40 9.52
CA ASN A 55 -18.79 -3.28 10.42
C ASN A 55 -19.27 -3.70 11.83
N SER A 56 -19.51 -4.99 12.07
CA SER A 56 -19.82 -5.47 13.41
C SER A 56 -18.58 -5.35 14.30
N SER A 57 -18.76 -4.82 15.52
CA SER A 57 -17.69 -4.66 16.51
C SER A 57 -16.97 -5.97 16.84
N VAL A 58 -17.66 -7.11 16.65
CA VAL A 58 -17.12 -8.47 16.85
C VAL A 58 -16.04 -8.83 15.82
N ASN A 59 -16.19 -8.38 14.57
CA ASN A 59 -15.26 -8.72 13.48
C ASN A 59 -14.29 -7.60 13.12
N GLN A 60 -14.51 -6.39 13.64
CA GLN A 60 -13.70 -5.21 13.32
C GLN A 60 -12.20 -5.42 13.63
N GLY A 61 -11.86 -6.10 14.73
CA GLY A 61 -10.48 -6.43 15.07
C GLY A 61 -9.83 -7.39 14.07
N LYS A 62 -10.50 -8.51 13.76
CA LYS A 62 -10.02 -9.48 12.75
C LYS A 62 -9.89 -8.86 11.37
N PHE A 63 -10.78 -7.94 11.03
CA PHE A 63 -10.74 -7.19 9.78
C PHE A 63 -9.54 -6.24 9.73
N LEU A 64 -9.28 -5.51 10.82
CA LEU A 64 -8.08 -4.67 10.95
C LEU A 64 -6.81 -5.51 10.79
N ASP A 65 -6.74 -6.69 11.40
CA ASP A 65 -5.58 -7.59 11.27
C ASP A 65 -5.37 -8.05 9.81
N GLY A 66 -6.45 -8.41 9.12
CA GLY A 66 -6.39 -8.73 7.68
C GLY A 66 -5.94 -7.55 6.82
N HIS A 67 -6.40 -6.34 7.14
CA HIS A 67 -6.01 -5.11 6.46
C HIS A 67 -4.52 -4.79 6.65
N LYS A 68 -4.03 -4.90 7.90
CA LYS A 68 -2.60 -4.79 8.22
C LYS A 68 -1.78 -5.81 7.46
N ALA A 69 -2.22 -7.06 7.38
CA ALA A 69 -1.50 -8.11 6.65
C ALA A 69 -1.33 -7.78 5.16
N ALA A 70 -2.36 -7.19 4.53
CA ALA A 70 -2.28 -6.73 3.14
C ALA A 70 -1.26 -5.60 2.96
N ILE A 71 -1.27 -4.60 3.86
CA ILE A 71 -0.30 -3.49 3.87
C ILE A 71 1.13 -4.03 4.06
N VAL A 72 1.33 -4.88 5.07
CA VAL A 72 2.62 -5.51 5.39
C VAL A 72 3.15 -6.30 4.20
N SER A 73 2.31 -7.10 3.54
CA SER A 73 2.71 -7.85 2.35
C SER A 73 3.18 -6.96 1.21
N ASN A 74 2.54 -5.81 1.00
CA ASN A 74 2.98 -4.87 -0.03
C ASN A 74 4.31 -4.20 0.33
N ILE A 75 4.49 -3.77 1.58
CA ILE A 75 5.73 -3.15 2.04
C ILE A 75 6.90 -4.14 1.94
N ASP A 76 6.71 -5.40 2.33
CA ASP A 76 7.73 -6.45 2.18
C ASP A 76 8.14 -6.66 0.70
N LYS A 77 7.17 -6.69 -0.22
CA LYS A 77 7.46 -6.75 -1.65
C LYS A 77 8.21 -5.53 -2.16
N ILE A 78 7.87 -4.33 -1.67
CA ILE A 78 8.59 -3.09 -2.01
C ILE A 78 10.05 -3.21 -1.56
N ILE A 79 10.30 -3.65 -0.33
CA ILE A 79 11.66 -3.88 0.19
C ILE A 79 12.42 -4.85 -0.71
N GLY A 80 11.83 -6.00 -1.05
CA GLY A 80 12.47 -6.99 -1.92
C GLY A 80 12.81 -6.44 -3.31
N LEU A 81 11.92 -5.63 -3.89
CA LEU A 81 12.13 -5.02 -5.20
C LEU A 81 13.17 -3.89 -5.18
N VAL A 82 13.13 -3.02 -4.16
CA VAL A 82 14.14 -1.96 -3.98
C VAL A 82 15.52 -2.58 -3.79
N THR A 83 15.62 -3.61 -2.94
CA THR A 83 16.86 -4.33 -2.67
C THR A 83 17.44 -4.95 -3.94
N SER A 84 16.61 -5.64 -4.73
CA SER A 84 17.08 -6.37 -5.92
C SER A 84 17.37 -5.47 -7.12
N ARG A 85 16.69 -4.33 -7.25
CA ARG A 85 16.74 -3.51 -8.48
C ARG A 85 17.50 -2.20 -8.33
N TYR A 86 17.34 -1.52 -7.21
CA TYR A 86 17.83 -0.14 -7.05
C TYR A 86 19.14 -0.05 -6.27
N SER A 87 19.49 -1.07 -5.49
CA SER A 87 20.77 -1.13 -4.77
C SER A 87 21.99 -0.99 -5.67
N GLN A 88 21.90 -1.37 -6.96
CA GLN A 88 23.01 -1.16 -7.91
C GLN A 88 23.07 0.27 -8.46
N ALA A 89 21.95 0.98 -8.47
CA ALA A 89 21.87 2.36 -8.94
C ALA A 89 22.37 3.33 -7.86
N ASP A 90 21.83 3.22 -6.64
CA ASP A 90 22.24 4.01 -5.50
C ASP A 90 22.08 3.18 -4.21
N PRO A 91 23.16 2.53 -3.74
CA PRO A 91 23.09 1.66 -2.56
C PRO A 91 22.64 2.40 -1.29
N LYS A 92 23.12 3.64 -1.09
CA LYS A 92 22.84 4.39 0.14
C LYS A 92 21.39 4.86 0.18
N ALA A 93 20.88 5.36 -0.94
CA ALA A 93 19.47 5.75 -1.02
C ALA A 93 18.54 4.53 -0.92
N ALA A 94 18.91 3.40 -1.55
CA ALA A 94 18.15 2.15 -1.43
C ALA A 94 18.11 1.63 0.01
N GLU A 95 19.24 1.63 0.71
CA GLU A 95 19.34 1.19 2.12
C GLU A 95 18.45 2.05 3.03
N LYS A 96 18.50 3.38 2.88
CA LYS A 96 17.63 4.28 3.63
C LYS A 96 16.15 3.98 3.41
N VAL A 97 15.73 3.78 2.16
CA VAL A 97 14.34 3.43 1.84
C VAL A 97 13.93 2.11 2.47
N ILE A 98 14.84 1.13 2.53
CA ILE A 98 14.59 -0.16 3.16
C ILE A 98 14.42 0.00 4.68
N GLU A 99 15.25 0.83 5.33
CA GLU A 99 15.11 1.15 6.75
C GLU A 99 13.78 1.83 7.05
N ASP A 100 13.45 2.89 6.30
CA ASP A 100 12.20 3.63 6.43
C ASP A 100 10.97 2.71 6.19
N ALA A 101 11.06 1.78 5.23
CA ALA A 101 10.02 0.80 4.96
C ALA A 101 9.87 -0.25 6.08
N LYS A 102 10.96 -0.67 6.73
CA LYS A 102 10.92 -1.59 7.87
C LYS A 102 10.30 -0.93 9.10
N ASP A 103 10.64 0.33 9.36
CA ASP A 103 10.00 1.11 10.42
C ASP A 103 8.49 1.27 10.14
N MET A 104 8.10 1.45 8.88
CA MET A 104 6.69 1.47 8.51
C MET A 104 5.98 0.13 8.79
N LEU A 105 6.63 -1.02 8.54
CA LEU A 105 6.06 -2.33 8.88
C LEU A 105 5.72 -2.41 10.36
N GLU A 106 6.65 -1.98 11.21
CA GLU A 106 6.48 -2.00 12.66
C GLU A 106 5.28 -1.13 13.08
N ARG A 107 5.21 0.10 12.57
CA ARG A 107 4.10 1.03 12.86
C ARG A 107 2.74 0.49 12.40
N VAL A 108 2.67 -0.20 11.25
CA VAL A 108 1.44 -0.82 10.75
C VAL A 108 0.98 -1.96 11.66
N VAL A 109 1.90 -2.84 12.06
CA VAL A 109 1.60 -3.98 12.93
C VAL A 109 1.05 -3.52 14.28
N PHE A 110 1.66 -2.49 14.88
CA PHE A 110 1.28 -1.94 16.18
C PHE A 110 0.11 -0.94 16.14
N SER A 111 -0.48 -0.64 14.98
CA SER A 111 -1.61 0.30 14.92
C SER A 111 -2.90 -0.32 15.49
N ASP A 112 -3.53 0.30 16.48
CA ASP A 112 -4.72 -0.31 17.14
C ASP A 112 -6.05 -0.05 16.41
N ASN A 113 -6.05 0.86 15.44
CA ASN A 113 -7.25 1.25 14.71
C ASN A 113 -6.91 1.82 13.33
N PHE A 114 -7.95 2.01 12.53
CA PHE A 114 -7.87 2.55 11.17
C PHE A 114 -7.39 4.01 11.16
N GLU A 115 -7.74 4.82 12.18
CA GLU A 115 -7.27 6.20 12.27
C GLU A 115 -5.75 6.29 12.46
N GLN A 116 -5.15 5.38 13.23
CA GLN A 116 -3.70 5.28 13.36
C GLN A 116 -3.05 4.91 12.02
N LEU A 117 -3.62 3.95 11.29
CA LEU A 117 -3.15 3.60 9.93
C LEU A 117 -3.25 4.79 8.96
N ALA A 118 -4.37 5.54 8.99
CA ALA A 118 -4.56 6.74 8.17
C ALA A 118 -3.49 7.81 8.36
N ARG A 119 -2.95 7.93 9.59
CA ARG A 119 -1.88 8.89 9.89
C ARG A 119 -0.53 8.46 9.31
N LEU A 120 -0.37 7.20 8.93
CA LEU A 120 0.86 6.68 8.32
C LEU A 120 0.93 6.96 6.82
N GLU A 121 -0.18 7.21 6.12
CA GLU A 121 -0.17 7.54 4.68
C GLU A 121 0.80 8.68 4.33
N PRO A 122 0.72 9.88 4.94
CA PRO A 122 1.60 10.98 4.57
C PRO A 122 3.07 10.70 4.89
N VAL A 123 3.31 9.89 5.93
CA VAL A 123 4.65 9.46 6.33
C VAL A 123 5.21 8.49 5.30
N PHE A 124 4.45 7.44 4.95
CA PHE A 124 4.82 6.47 3.93
C PHE A 124 5.05 7.11 2.56
N LYS A 125 4.24 8.11 2.20
CA LYS A 125 4.45 8.87 0.97
C LYS A 125 5.79 9.59 0.96
N LYS A 126 6.11 10.28 2.04
CA LYS A 126 7.33 11.09 2.18
C LYS A 126 8.59 10.22 2.28
N GLU A 127 8.55 9.17 3.09
CA GLU A 127 9.73 8.39 3.49
C GLU A 127 9.97 7.18 2.60
N VAL A 128 8.93 6.64 1.96
CA VAL A 128 9.05 5.46 1.09
C VAL A 128 8.72 5.79 -0.36
N THR A 129 7.54 6.33 -0.63
CA THR A 129 7.06 6.42 -2.03
C THR A 129 7.85 7.41 -2.88
N LEU A 130 8.07 8.63 -2.39
CA LEU A 130 8.84 9.63 -3.13
C LEU A 130 10.30 9.18 -3.33
N PRO A 131 11.00 8.65 -2.31
CA PRO A 131 12.34 8.09 -2.50
C PRO A 131 12.39 6.89 -3.48
N VAL A 132 11.41 5.98 -3.45
CA VAL A 132 11.31 4.88 -4.44
C VAL A 132 11.17 5.43 -5.86
N TYR A 133 10.41 6.50 -6.04
CA TYR A 133 10.29 7.18 -7.33
C TYR A 133 11.62 7.79 -7.79
N GLU A 134 12.37 8.44 -6.89
CA GLU A 134 13.69 9.00 -7.20
C GLU A 134 14.70 7.92 -7.59
N LEU A 135 14.69 6.79 -6.87
CA LEU A 135 15.50 5.61 -7.20
C LEU A 135 15.12 5.04 -8.58
N PHE A 136 13.83 4.92 -8.86
CA PHE A 136 13.33 4.49 -10.17
C PHE A 136 13.82 5.42 -11.29
N MET A 137 13.68 6.73 -11.12
CA MET A 137 14.15 7.71 -12.11
C MET A 137 15.66 7.63 -12.34
N THR A 138 16.44 7.40 -11.28
CA THR A 138 17.89 7.25 -11.35
C THR A 138 18.28 5.97 -12.08
N PHE A 139 17.62 4.86 -11.77
CA PHE A 139 17.79 3.58 -12.44
C PHE A 139 17.48 3.69 -13.95
N MET A 140 16.35 4.32 -14.30
CA MET A 140 15.93 4.52 -15.69
C MET A 140 16.88 5.42 -16.49
N LYS A 141 17.47 6.43 -15.85
CA LYS A 141 18.50 7.27 -16.50
C LYS A 141 19.75 6.46 -16.81
N ARG A 142 20.22 5.62 -15.89
CA ARG A 142 21.39 4.75 -16.12
C ARG A 142 21.14 3.67 -17.15
N ALA A 143 19.94 3.08 -17.19
CA ALA A 143 19.61 2.03 -18.15
C ALA A 143 19.46 2.53 -19.60
N ASN A 144 19.39 3.85 -19.81
CA ASN A 144 19.28 4.49 -21.12
C ASN A 144 20.53 5.32 -21.50
N ALA A 145 21.52 5.40 -20.61
CA ALA A 145 22.83 5.99 -20.88
C ALA A 145 23.78 4.91 -21.42
#